data_AF-A0A7X1GMR0-F1
#
_entry.id   AF-A0A7X1GMR0-F1
#
_cell.length_a   1.000
_cell.length_b   1.000
_cell.length_c   1.000
_cell.angle_alpha   90.00
_cell.angle_beta   90.00
_cell.angle_gamma   90.00
#
_symmetry.space_group_name_H-M   'P 1'
#
loop_
_entity.id
_entity.type
_entity.pdbx_description
1 polymer ?
#
loop_
_entity_poly.entity_id
_entity_poly.type
_entity_poly.pdbx_seq_one_letter_code
_entity_poly.pdbx_strand_id
1 'polypeptide(L)'
;MERRYQLEAMGYDFNTIVERVSKIFKIAVKYILSPGKQPERVTARSVLAYWAVRELGISRTNVGKRLHLSQSAVSRAVQRGEQLVSEHRLFLSDTRNA
;
A
#
# COMPACT_ATOMS: atom_id res chain seq x y z
N MET A 1 -3.29 -17.15 10.38
CA MET A 1 -2.38 -17.50 9.26
C MET A 1 -3.09 -17.55 7.90
N GLU A 2 -4.42 -17.59 7.84
CA GLU A 2 -5.15 -17.93 6.59
C GLU A 2 -5.19 -16.83 5.53
N ARG A 3 -5.31 -15.54 5.92
CA ARG A 3 -5.45 -14.44 4.95
C ARG A 3 -4.25 -14.28 4.00
N ARG A 4 -3.03 -14.47 4.52
CA ARG A 4 -1.80 -14.29 3.74
C ARG A 4 -1.62 -15.38 2.68
N TYR A 5 -1.97 -16.63 3.00
CA TYR A 5 -1.93 -17.74 2.05
C TYR A 5 -3.01 -17.61 0.96
N GLN A 6 -4.21 -17.13 1.32
CA GLN A 6 -5.27 -16.88 0.34
C GLN A 6 -4.89 -15.78 -0.67
N LEU A 7 -4.21 -14.72 -0.21
CA LEU A 7 -3.79 -13.61 -1.07
C LEU A 7 -2.61 -13.98 -1.99
N GLU A 8 -1.64 -14.75 -1.51
CA GLU A 8 -0.56 -15.30 -2.37
C GLU A 8 -1.12 -16.27 -3.43
N ALA A 9 -2.09 -17.12 -3.07
CA ALA A 9 -2.76 -18.02 -4.02
C ALA A 9 -3.65 -17.31 -5.06
N MET A 10 -4.13 -16.09 -4.76
CA MET A 10 -4.94 -15.27 -5.66
C MET A 10 -4.12 -14.27 -6.50
N GLY A 11 -2.78 -14.29 -6.41
CA GLY A 11 -1.91 -13.35 -7.15
C GLY A 11 -1.93 -11.91 -6.60
N TYR A 12 -2.46 -11.69 -5.39
CA TYR A 12 -2.38 -10.42 -4.69
C TYR A 12 -1.03 -10.32 -3.97
N ASP A 13 -0.01 -9.93 -4.72
CA ASP A 13 1.31 -9.63 -4.18
C ASP A 13 1.48 -8.12 -3.95
N PHE A 14 2.68 -7.73 -3.54
CA PHE A 14 3.02 -6.32 -3.36
C PHE A 14 2.88 -5.50 -4.67
N ASN A 15 3.09 -6.09 -5.83
CA ASN A 15 3.01 -5.38 -7.12
C ASN A 15 1.54 -5.07 -7.46
N THR A 16 0.63 -6.01 -7.23
CA THR A 16 -0.82 -5.81 -7.47
C THR A 16 -1.36 -4.61 -6.69
N ILE A 17 -0.96 -4.46 -5.43
CA ILE A 17 -1.39 -3.32 -4.60
C ILE A 17 -0.72 -2.00 -5.02
N VAL A 18 0.51 -2.04 -5.54
CA VAL A 18 1.21 -0.87 -6.09
C VAL A 18 0.50 -0.37 -7.35
N GLU A 19 0.09 -1.28 -8.24
CA GLU A 19 -0.69 -0.95 -9.43
C GLU A 19 -2.06 -0.37 -9.07
N ARG A 20 -2.73 -0.93 -8.06
CA ARG A 20 -4.00 -0.38 -7.55
C ARG A 20 -3.85 1.05 -7.06
N VAL A 21 -2.84 1.31 -6.23
CA VAL A 21 -2.52 2.66 -5.75
C VAL A 21 -2.17 3.59 -6.91
N SER A 22 -1.41 3.12 -7.89
CA SER A 22 -1.10 3.88 -9.12
C SER A 22 -2.36 4.34 -9.85
N LYS A 23 -3.35 3.44 -10.01
CA LYS A 23 -4.63 3.76 -10.66
C LYS A 23 -5.46 4.77 -9.86
N ILE A 24 -5.55 4.60 -8.53
CA ILE A 24 -6.33 5.49 -7.65
C ILE A 24 -5.77 6.91 -7.65
N PHE A 25 -4.45 7.04 -7.47
CA PHE A 25 -3.79 8.34 -7.35
C PHE A 25 -3.35 8.91 -8.70
N LYS A 26 -3.56 8.19 -9.81
CA LYS A 26 -3.14 8.57 -11.18
C LYS A 26 -1.66 8.96 -11.27
N ILE A 27 -0.81 8.23 -10.55
CA ILE A 27 0.65 8.41 -10.54
C ILE A 27 1.33 7.13 -10.99
N ALA A 28 2.48 7.25 -11.66
CA ALA A 28 3.19 6.08 -12.16
C ALA A 28 3.73 5.18 -11.04
N VAL A 29 3.68 3.86 -11.23
CA VAL A 29 4.28 2.86 -10.31
C VAL A 29 5.74 3.19 -9.99
N LYS A 30 6.54 3.52 -11.01
CA LYS A 30 7.95 3.92 -10.84
C LYS A 30 8.11 5.11 -9.89
N TYR A 31 7.17 6.06 -9.94
CA TYR A 31 7.19 7.25 -9.10
C TYR A 31 6.85 6.88 -7.65
N ILE A 32 5.86 6.01 -7.44
CA ILE A 32 5.51 5.46 -6.12
C ILE A 32 6.70 4.72 -5.49
N LEU A 33 7.48 3.96 -6.26
CA LEU A 33 8.59 3.17 -5.73
C LEU A 33 9.89 3.96 -5.56
N SER A 34 10.08 5.06 -6.31
CA SER A 34 11.28 5.89 -6.23
C SER A 34 11.40 6.71 -4.93
N PRO A 35 12.61 6.94 -4.38
CA PRO A 35 12.82 7.79 -3.19
C PRO A 35 12.34 9.25 -3.39
N GLY A 36 11.64 9.82 -2.40
CA GLY A 36 11.15 11.20 -2.46
C GLY A 36 10.10 11.51 -1.38
N LYS A 37 9.81 12.81 -1.20
CA LYS A 37 8.92 13.35 -0.16
C LYS A 37 7.82 14.27 -0.71
N GLN A 38 7.57 14.23 -2.02
CA GLN A 38 6.50 15.01 -2.64
C GLN A 38 5.14 14.62 -2.03
N PRO A 39 4.25 15.57 -1.71
CA PRO A 39 3.00 15.30 -0.99
C PRO A 39 2.15 14.19 -1.62
N GLU A 40 1.94 14.23 -2.92
CA GLU A 40 1.21 13.20 -3.69
C GLU A 40 1.81 11.79 -3.50
N ARG A 41 3.15 11.70 -3.47
CA ARG A 41 3.87 10.45 -3.29
C ARG A 41 3.71 9.94 -1.86
N VAL A 42 3.77 10.85 -0.89
CA VAL A 42 3.60 10.53 0.52
C VAL A 42 2.19 9.98 0.77
N THR A 43 1.16 10.61 0.19
CA THR A 43 -0.24 10.14 0.28
C THR A 43 -0.40 8.74 -0.30
N ALA A 44 0.06 8.53 -1.54
CA ALA A 44 -0.02 7.23 -2.19
C ALA A 44 0.76 6.13 -1.45
N ARG A 45 1.99 6.42 -1.01
CA ARG A 45 2.82 5.49 -0.21
C ARG A 45 2.21 5.19 1.15
N SER A 46 1.48 6.12 1.74
CA SER A 46 0.76 5.89 2.99
C SER A 46 -0.33 4.85 2.83
N VAL A 47 -1.18 4.97 1.79
CA VAL A 47 -2.20 3.98 1.48
C VAL A 47 -1.57 2.62 1.12
N LEU A 48 -0.52 2.63 0.30
CA LEU A 48 0.23 1.42 -0.05
C LEU A 48 0.80 0.70 1.18
N ALA A 49 1.45 1.45 2.09
CA ALA A 49 2.03 0.89 3.30
C ALA A 49 0.96 0.29 4.22
N TYR A 50 -0.18 0.96 4.36
CA TYR A 50 -1.32 0.44 5.12
C TYR A 50 -1.80 -0.90 4.56
N TRP A 51 -2.12 -0.99 3.27
CA TRP A 51 -2.57 -2.25 2.66
C TRP A 51 -1.50 -3.34 2.68
N ALA A 52 -0.24 -3.02 2.40
CA ALA A 52 0.85 -3.99 2.46
C ALA A 52 1.00 -4.61 3.87
N VAL A 53 0.86 -3.80 4.92
CA VAL A 53 1.03 -4.27 6.30
C VAL A 53 -0.23 -4.94 6.84
N ARG A 54 -1.40 -4.32 6.65
CA ARG A 54 -2.66 -4.76 7.28
C ARG A 54 -3.40 -5.82 6.47
N GLU A 55 -3.39 -5.72 5.14
CA GLU A 55 -4.10 -6.67 4.28
C GLU A 55 -3.20 -7.82 3.85
N LEU A 56 -1.99 -7.51 3.35
CA LEU A 56 -1.05 -8.56 2.89
C LEU A 56 -0.18 -9.15 4.02
N GLY A 57 -0.21 -8.58 5.23
CA GLY A 57 0.58 -9.07 6.36
C GLY A 57 2.10 -8.97 6.18
N ILE A 58 2.58 -8.08 5.30
CA ILE A 58 4.01 -7.84 5.07
C ILE A 58 4.57 -7.06 6.26
N SER A 59 5.73 -7.47 6.77
CA SER A 59 6.36 -6.76 7.89
C SER A 59 6.72 -5.33 7.51
N ARG A 60 6.59 -4.39 8.47
CA ARG A 60 6.96 -2.97 8.27
C ARG A 60 8.39 -2.81 7.75
N THR A 61 9.31 -3.67 8.18
CA THR A 61 10.70 -3.69 7.73
C THR A 61 10.81 -4.05 6.24
N ASN A 62 10.07 -5.06 5.78
CA ASN A 62 10.07 -5.45 4.37
C ASN A 62 9.39 -4.40 3.48
N VAL A 63 8.31 -3.78 3.95
CA VAL A 63 7.70 -2.62 3.28
C VAL A 63 8.69 -1.46 3.20
N GLY A 64 9.45 -1.21 4.27
CA GLY A 64 10.48 -0.16 4.31
C GLY A 64 11.56 -0.38 3.27
N LYS A 65 12.07 -1.61 3.14
CA LYS A 65 13.04 -1.97 2.09
C LYS A 65 12.50 -1.70 0.68
N ARG A 66 11.23 -2.06 0.42
CA ARG A 66 10.59 -1.86 -0.90
C ARG A 66 10.29 -0.40 -1.24
N LEU A 67 10.07 0.46 -0.23
CA LEU A 67 9.73 1.88 -0.42
C LEU A 67 10.90 2.84 -0.16
N HIS A 68 12.08 2.31 0.17
CA HIS A 68 13.24 3.08 0.64
C HIS A 68 12.91 3.96 1.85
N LEU A 69 12.24 3.37 2.85
CA LEU A 69 11.82 4.03 4.09
C LEU A 69 12.35 3.29 5.31
N SER A 70 12.63 4.02 6.38
CA SER A 70 12.88 3.41 7.69
C SER A 70 11.61 2.74 8.24
N GLN A 71 11.77 1.77 9.15
CA GLN A 71 10.62 1.11 9.80
C GLN A 71 9.72 2.12 10.53
N SER A 72 10.29 3.16 11.16
CA SER A 72 9.53 4.22 11.81
C SER A 72 8.77 5.11 10.82
N ALA A 73 9.36 5.39 9.65
CA ALA A 73 8.66 6.08 8.57
C ALA A 73 7.51 5.25 8.01
N VAL A 74 7.68 3.94 7.87
CA VAL A 74 6.58 3.02 7.50
C VAL A 74 5.48 3.02 8.56
N SER A 75 5.80 2.98 9.85
CA SER A 75 4.79 3.02 10.91
C SER A 75 3.91 4.27 10.82
N ARG A 76 4.53 5.45 10.63
CA ARG A 76 3.79 6.70 10.41
C ARG A 76 2.99 6.67 9.10
N ALA A 77 3.54 6.09 8.05
CA ALA A 77 2.87 5.95 6.77
C ALA A 77 1.60 5.09 6.87
N VAL A 78 1.67 3.97 7.62
CA VAL A 78 0.53 3.07 7.90
C VAL A 78 -0.59 3.80 8.65
N GLN A 79 -0.25 4.54 9.71
CA GLN A 79 -1.25 5.30 10.49
C GLN A 79 -1.97 6.33 9.61
N ARG A 80 -1.22 7.10 8.81
CA ARG A 80 -1.81 8.05 7.86
C ARG A 80 -2.62 7.33 6.77
N GLY A 81 -2.13 6.18 6.30
CA GLY A 81 -2.81 5.38 5.28
C GLY A 81 -4.17 4.87 5.74
N GLU A 82 -4.28 4.44 7.00
CA GLU A 82 -5.54 4.01 7.63
C GLU A 82 -6.58 5.14 7.63
N GLN A 83 -6.14 6.36 7.98
CA GLN A 83 -6.99 7.56 7.92
C GLN A 83 -7.44 7.85 6.48
N LEU A 84 -6.51 7.93 5.53
CA LEU A 84 -6.82 8.20 4.12
C LEU A 84 -7.76 7.16 3.50
N VAL A 85 -7.56 5.87 3.80
CA VAL A 85 -8.43 4.80 3.31
C VAL A 85 -9.85 4.96 3.84
N SER A 86 -9.99 5.31 5.12
CA SER A 86 -11.29 5.52 5.77
C SER A 86 -11.99 6.78 5.24
N GLU A 87 -11.26 7.89 5.17
CA GLU A 87 -11.76 9.20 4.72
C GLU A 87 -12.21 9.17 3.25
N HIS A 88 -11.40 8.55 2.38
CA HIS A 88 -11.66 8.50 0.94
C HIS A 88 -12.38 7.22 0.49
N ARG A 89 -12.79 6.35 1.43
CA ARG A 89 -13.43 5.05 1.16
C ARG A 89 -12.70 4.25 0.08
N LEU A 90 -11.40 4.09 0.24
CA LEU A 90 -10.56 3.39 -0.73
C LEU A 90 -10.63 1.88 -0.48
N PHE A 91 -10.74 1.10 -1.54
CA PHE A 91 -10.82 -0.37 -1.47
C PHE A 91 -9.66 -1.02 -2.23
N LEU A 92 -9.06 -2.03 -1.60
CA LEU A 92 -7.95 -2.81 -2.18
C LEU A 92 -8.41 -3.67 -3.35
N SER A 93 -9.54 -4.37 -3.21
CA SER A 93 -10.19 -5.13 -4.28
C SER A 93 -11.28 -4.29 -4.95
N ASP A 94 -11.40 -4.37 -6.28
CA ASP A 94 -12.60 -3.95 -7.00
C ASP A 94 -13.72 -4.97 -6.74
N THR A 95 -14.20 -5.08 -5.51
CA THR A 95 -15.45 -5.81 -5.27
C THR A 95 -16.60 -4.84 -5.49
N ARG A 96 -16.83 -4.46 -6.75
CA ARG A 96 -18.17 -4.07 -7.21
C ARG A 96 -18.91 -5.39 -7.47
N ASN A 97 -19.91 -5.67 -6.63
CA ASN A 97 -21.10 -6.46 -6.91
C ASN A 97 -21.02 -7.47 -8.07
N ALA A 98 -21.09 -8.77 -7.73
CA ALA A 98 -21.98 -9.66 -8.47
C ALA A 98 -23.36 -9.58 -7.81
#